data_AF-A0A949SD86-F1
#
_entry.id   AF-A0A949SD86-F1
#
_cell.length_a   1.000
_cell.length_b   1.000
_cell.length_c   1.000
_cell.angle_alpha   90.00
_cell.angle_beta   90.00
_cell.angle_gamma   90.00
#
_symmetry.space_group_name_H-M   'P 1'
#
loop_
_entity.id
_entity.type
_entity.pdbx_description
1 polymer ?
#
loop_
_entity_poly.entity_id
_entity_poly.type
_entity_poly.pdbx_seq_one_letter_code
_entity_poly.pdbx_strand_id
1 'polypeptide(L)'
;MVDETQEENAEVEAEVFDPPEIDSKYRMIILAAQRSKQLQRGADARVDVDRRKIKPTRIAMKEIADRKVNFKFTDQEEESAEAAAK
;
A
#
# COMPACT_ATOMS: atom_id res chain seq x y z
N MET A 1 -41.05 15.64 12.31
CA MET A 1 -40.81 15.89 10.86
C MET A 1 -39.59 16.80 10.83
N VAL A 2 -38.38 16.37 10.49
CA VAL A 2 -37.93 15.24 9.70
C VAL A 2 -36.80 14.55 10.47
N ASP A 3 -36.92 13.24 10.58
CA ASP A 3 -35.91 12.29 11.00
C ASP A 3 -35.07 12.01 9.75
N GLU A 4 -33.74 12.21 9.79
CA GLU A 4 -32.84 11.77 8.72
C GLU A 4 -31.41 11.65 9.26
N THR A 5 -31.17 10.48 9.84
CA THR A 5 -30.04 9.58 9.57
C THR A 5 -28.64 10.17 9.35
N GLN A 6 -27.78 9.88 10.34
CA GLN A 6 -26.47 9.20 10.20
C GLN A 6 -25.62 9.52 8.96
N GLU A 7 -24.53 10.25 9.19
CA GLU A 7 -23.25 9.96 8.52
C GLU A 7 -22.15 9.96 9.60
N GLU A 8 -21.97 8.79 10.23
CA GLU A 8 -20.71 8.40 10.86
C GLU A 8 -19.65 8.42 9.76
N ASN A 9 -18.96 9.56 9.60
CA ASN A 9 -17.66 9.56 8.96
C ASN A 9 -16.72 8.83 9.91
N ALA A 10 -16.56 7.53 9.66
CA ALA A 10 -15.51 6.72 10.24
C ALA A 10 -14.17 7.40 9.93
N GLU A 11 -13.68 8.16 10.88
CA GLU A 11 -12.30 8.58 10.99
C GLU A 11 -11.49 7.29 11.17
N VAL A 12 -11.22 6.62 10.05
CA VAL A 12 -10.21 5.56 10.00
C VAL A 12 -8.90 6.30 10.23
N GLU A 13 -8.49 6.32 11.50
CA GLU A 13 -7.15 6.74 11.91
C GLU A 13 -6.18 6.06 10.95
N ALA A 14 -5.65 6.84 10.02
CA ALA A 14 -4.65 6.38 9.09
C ALA A 14 -3.41 6.16 9.95
N GLU A 15 -3.29 4.95 10.53
CA GLU A 15 -2.07 4.51 11.18
C GLU A 15 -0.93 4.85 10.23
N VAL A 16 -0.11 5.81 10.65
CA VAL A 16 1.06 6.28 9.90
C VAL A 16 2.08 5.16 9.99
N PHE A 17 1.85 4.13 9.19
CA PHE A 17 2.74 3.02 9.03
C PHE A 17 3.80 3.46 8.03
N ASP A 18 4.97 3.85 8.52
CA ASP A 18 6.14 4.08 7.68
C ASP A 18 6.53 2.74 7.03
N PRO A 19 6.29 2.56 5.72
CA PRO A 19 6.67 1.32 5.07
C PRO A 19 8.20 1.19 5.10
N PRO A 20 8.72 -0.03 5.33
CA PRO A 20 10.16 -0.26 5.40
C PRO A 20 10.85 0.13 4.09
N GLU A 21 12.10 0.56 4.18
CA GLU A 21 12.88 0.95 3.00
C GLU A 21 13.08 -0.25 2.06
N ILE A 22 12.92 -0.01 0.75
CA ILE A 22 13.12 -1.05 -0.27
C ILE A 22 14.62 -1.08 -0.60
N ASP A 23 15.30 -2.06 -0.03
CA ASP A 23 16.73 -2.33 -0.19
C ASP A 23 17.13 -2.89 -1.56
N SER A 24 16.22 -3.62 -2.23
CA SER A 24 16.51 -4.33 -3.48
C SER A 24 15.63 -3.92 -4.66
N LYS A 25 16.26 -3.74 -5.83
CA LYS A 25 15.56 -3.49 -7.12
C LYS A 25 14.55 -4.59 -7.45
N TYR A 26 14.83 -5.83 -7.09
CA TYR A 26 13.92 -6.96 -7.33
C TYR A 26 12.67 -6.87 -6.45
N ARG A 27 12.84 -6.49 -5.18
CA ARG A 27 11.72 -6.29 -4.24
C ARG A 27 10.81 -5.16 -4.71
N MET A 28 11.39 -4.07 -5.23
CA MET A 28 10.63 -2.99 -5.84
C MET A 28 9.75 -3.49 -7.00
N ILE A 29 10.29 -4.32 -7.90
CA ILE A 29 9.55 -4.85 -9.05
C ILE A 29 8.39 -5.75 -8.59
N ILE A 30 8.63 -6.61 -7.61
CA ILE A 30 7.60 -7.52 -7.07
C ILE A 30 6.46 -6.73 -6.42
N LEU A 31 6.79 -5.75 -5.58
CA LEU A 31 5.82 -4.86 -4.94
C LEU A 31 5.03 -4.06 -5.98
N ALA A 32 5.70 -3.47 -6.97
CA ALA A 32 5.06 -2.74 -8.04
C ALA A 32 4.11 -3.63 -8.86
N ALA A 33 4.49 -4.88 -9.13
CA ALA A 33 3.66 -5.84 -9.84
C ALA A 33 2.42 -6.24 -9.04
N GLN A 34 2.59 -6.55 -7.74
CA GLN A 34 1.47 -6.87 -6.85
C GLN A 34 0.50 -5.69 -6.74
N ARG A 35 1.01 -4.47 -6.54
CA ARG A 35 0.18 -3.27 -6.45
C ARG A 35 -0.53 -2.97 -7.78
N SER A 36 0.14 -3.15 -8.91
CA SER A 36 -0.47 -3.03 -10.24
C SER A 36 -1.65 -4.00 -10.42
N LYS A 37 -1.55 -5.21 -9.86
CA LYS A 37 -2.63 -6.21 -9.88
C LYS A 37 -3.83 -5.75 -9.05
N GLN A 38 -3.59 -5.10 -7.91
CA GLN A 38 -4.67 -4.52 -7.08
C GLN A 38 -5.39 -3.39 -7.83
N LEU A 39 -4.64 -2.48 -8.45
CA LEU A 39 -5.20 -1.37 -9.22
C LEU A 39 -6.04 -1.84 -10.41
N GLN A 40 -5.62 -2.92 -11.08
CA GLN A 40 -6.39 -3.57 -12.16
C GLN A 40 -7.68 -4.23 -11.66
N ARG A 41 -7.69 -4.71 -10.42
CA ARG A 41 -8.88 -5.30 -9.77
C ARG A 41 -9.88 -4.26 -9.25
N GLY A 42 -9.60 -2.98 -9.44
CA GLY A 42 -10.50 -1.90 -9.03
C GLY A 42 -10.05 -1.15 -7.78
N ALA A 43 -8.99 -1.58 -7.09
CA ALA A 43 -8.51 -0.88 -5.88
C ALA A 43 -8.20 0.60 -6.15
N ASP A 44 -8.47 1.44 -5.15
CA ASP A 44 -8.25 2.87 -5.26
C ASP A 44 -6.77 3.23 -5.22
N ALA A 45 -6.43 4.22 -6.04
CA ALA A 45 -5.10 4.81 -6.07
C ALA A 45 -4.97 5.79 -4.91
N ARG A 46 -3.85 5.75 -4.20
CA ARG A 46 -3.53 6.63 -3.06
C ARG A 46 -2.85 7.94 -3.50
N VAL A 47 -2.66 8.10 -4.80
CA VAL A 47 -2.07 9.26 -5.43
C VAL A 47 -3.12 9.90 -6.34
N ASP A 48 -3.12 11.23 -6.38
CA ASP A 48 -3.96 12.01 -7.28
C ASP A 48 -3.51 11.82 -8.74
N VAL A 49 -4.08 10.82 -9.41
CA VAL A 49 -3.84 10.50 -10.81
C VAL A 49 -5.09 9.92 -11.47
N ASP A 50 -5.33 10.35 -12.71
CA ASP A 50 -6.40 9.80 -13.56
C ASP A 50 -6.14 8.32 -13.92
N ARG A 51 -6.83 7.41 -13.22
CA ARG A 51 -6.74 5.95 -13.43
C ARG A 51 -7.05 5.50 -14.87
N ARG A 52 -7.86 6.27 -15.60
CA ARG A 52 -8.24 5.96 -16.99
C ARG A 52 -7.14 6.31 -18.00
N LYS A 53 -6.28 7.29 -17.68
CA LYS A 53 -5.25 7.80 -18.60
C LYS A 53 -3.89 7.15 -18.36
N ILE A 54 -3.62 6.72 -17.13
CA ILE A 54 -2.31 6.24 -16.70
C ILE A 54 -2.33 4.72 -16.51
N LYS A 55 -1.31 4.05 -17.04
CA LYS A 55 -1.12 2.60 -16.85
C LYS A 55 -0.97 2.26 -15.35
N PRO A 56 -1.59 1.18 -14.85
CA PRO A 56 -1.53 0.78 -13.44
C PRO A 56 -0.11 0.67 -12.88
N THR A 57 0.84 0.18 -13.67
CA THR A 57 2.25 0.05 -13.28
C THR A 57 2.92 1.38 -12.98
N ARG A 58 2.55 2.45 -13.72
CA ARG A 58 3.09 3.78 -13.49
C ARG A 58 2.50 4.40 -12.21
N ILE A 59 1.24 4.11 -11.92
CA ILE A 59 0.59 4.50 -10.65
C ILE A 59 1.27 3.80 -9.48
N ALA A 60 1.47 2.48 -9.56
CA ALA A 60 2.14 1.70 -8.52
C ALA A 60 3.57 2.18 -8.26
N MET A 61 4.36 2.48 -9.30
CA MET A 61 5.70 3.04 -9.12
C MET A 61 5.69 4.43 -8.44
N LYS A 62 4.71 5.28 -8.78
CA LYS A 62 4.55 6.59 -8.14
C LYS A 62 4.13 6.46 -6.67
N GLU A 63 3.20 5.56 -6.37
CA GLU A 63 2.80 5.28 -4.98
C GLU A 63 3.96 4.73 -4.13
N ILE A 64 4.81 3.88 -4.70
CA ILE A 64 6.00 3.36 -4.02
C ILE A 64 7.02 4.48 -3.78
N ALA A 65 7.25 5.35 -4.77
CA ALA A 65 8.15 6.50 -4.63
C ALA A 65 7.66 7.49 -3.56
N ASP A 66 6.35 7.71 -3.48
CA ASP A 66 5.72 8.57 -2.48
C ASP A 66 5.58 7.88 -1.10
N ARG A 67 6.06 6.64 -0.94
CA ARG A 67 5.93 5.81 0.28
C ARG A 67 4.48 5.64 0.77
N LYS A 68 3.52 5.66 -0.16
CA LYS A 68 2.08 5.51 0.14
C LYS A 68 1.59 4.08 0.06
N VAL A 69 2.45 3.09 -0.17
CA VAL A 69 2.07 1.67 -0.23
C VAL A 69 2.44 0.99 1.08
N ASN A 70 1.45 0.47 1.80
CA ASN A 70 1.68 -0.31 3.01
C ASN A 70 2.03 -1.74 2.62
N PHE A 71 3.18 -2.24 3.06
CA PHE A 71 3.57 -3.64 2.94
C PHE A 71 4.42 -4.05 4.14
N LYS A 72 4.40 -5.33 4.48
CA LYS A 72 5.25 -5.96 5.49
C LYS A 72 6.03 -7.08 4.83
N PHE A 73 7.30 -7.24 5.20
CA PHE A 73 8.11 -8.37 4.76
C PHE A 73 7.96 -9.51 5.76
N THR A 74 7.44 -10.66 5.33
CA THR A 74 7.35 -11.86 6.16
C THR A 74 8.72 -12.43 6.53
N ASP A 75 9.72 -12.29 5.64
CA ASP A 75 11.05 -12.89 5.86
C ASP A 75 11.83 -12.26 7.03
N GLN A 76 11.55 -11.00 7.38
CA GLN A 76 12.22 -10.34 8.52
C GLN A 76 11.67 -10.77 9.88
N GLU A 77 10.47 -11.34 9.94
CA GLU A 77 9.91 -11.90 11.17
C GLU A 77 10.55 -13.27 11.50
N GLU A 78 10.89 -14.05 10.48
CA GLU A 78 11.54 -15.36 10.63
C GLU A 78 13.03 -15.21 11.06
N GLU A 79 13.78 -14.31 10.44
CA GLU A 79 15.20 -14.06 10.79
C GLU A 79 15.38 -13.44 12.20
N SER A 80 14.44 -12.60 12.63
CA SER A 80 14.44 -12.02 13.99
C SER A 80 13.96 -13.01 15.06
N ALA A 81 13.12 -14.00 14.69
CA ALA A 81 12.73 -15.09 15.57
C ALA A 81 13.83 -16.15 15.75
N GLU A 82 14.56 -16.51 14.68
CA GLU A 82 15.66 -17.49 14.76
C GLU A 82 16.91 -16.95 15.48
N ALA A 83 17.21 -15.64 15.35
CA ALA A 83 18.35 -15.02 16.04
C ALA A 83 18.17 -14.89 17.57
N ALA A 84 16.94 -14.93 18.08
CA ALA A 84 16.64 -14.89 19.51
C ALA A 84 16.64 -16.28 20.19
N ALA A 85 16.69 -17.37 19.40
CA ALA A 85 16.63 -18.74 19.87
C ALA A 85 18.01 -19.46 19.91
N LYS A 86 19.10 -18.75 19.60
CA LYS A 86 20.47 -19.26 19.63
C LYS A 86 21.36 -18.44 20.56
#